data_AF-A0A812UZ24-F1
#
_entry.id   AF-A0A812UZ24-F1
#
_cell.length_a   1.000
_cell.length_b   1.000
_cell.length_c   1.000
_cell.angle_alpha   90.00
_cell.angle_beta   90.00
_cell.angle_gamma   90.00
#
_symmetry.space_group_name_H-M   'P 1'
#
loop_
_entity.id
_entity.type
_entity.pdbx_description
1 polymer ?
#
loop_
_entity_poly.entity_id
_entity_poly.type
_entity_poly.pdbx_seq_one_letter_code
_entity_poly.pdbx_strand_id
1 'polypeptide(L)'
;MQIRPTLCYVGEELLQREMTLEMILEEIVEVIVTRHHDYCLHAGVIMISDDFFPKLYQTRLLRLLDKMGQKRTDGIDGLPTFPFMEAERVVAALVARRLALRGKEGKRTVTCFEQHPHSLRHIALSPMPTVLDCKLGYSLGHVAGALIEQQQTGYMANVRNIQKDTIDWQPCAIPLARLLKPSPDGPQLEPIAKRRQLNKQ
;
A
#
# COMPACT_ATOMS: atom_id res chain seq x y z
N MET A 1 -7.33 -6.82 12.42
CA MET A 1 -6.42 -7.43 11.43
C MET A 1 -6.62 -8.94 11.43
N GLN A 2 -6.72 -9.57 10.25
CA GLN A 2 -6.97 -11.01 10.10
C GLN A 2 -5.73 -11.87 10.40
N ILE A 3 -4.53 -11.34 10.15
CA ILE A 3 -3.25 -12.00 10.41
C ILE A 3 -2.41 -11.12 11.34
N ARG A 4 -1.55 -11.75 12.15
CA ARG A 4 -0.56 -11.10 13.00
C ARG A 4 0.86 -11.44 12.49
N PRO A 5 1.33 -10.78 11.41
CA PRO A 5 2.70 -11.01 10.91
C PRO A 5 3.73 -10.53 11.94
N THR A 6 4.97 -11.03 11.82
CA THR A 6 6.08 -10.60 12.68
C THR A 6 6.44 -9.13 12.41
N LEU A 7 6.48 -8.75 11.13
CA LEU A 7 6.66 -7.37 10.68
C LEU A 7 5.73 -7.08 9.51
N CYS A 8 5.28 -5.84 9.40
CA CYS A 8 4.45 -5.37 8.29
C CYS A 8 4.91 -3.97 7.89
N TYR A 9 5.31 -3.81 6.63
CA TYR A 9 5.70 -2.53 6.06
C TYR A 9 4.60 -2.02 5.15
N VAL A 10 4.06 -0.86 5.50
CA VAL A 10 3.01 -0.16 4.79
C VAL A 10 3.59 1.10 4.16
N GLY A 11 3.39 1.27 2.85
CA GLY A 11 3.98 2.37 2.08
C GLY A 11 3.72 3.76 2.67
N GLU A 12 2.55 4.02 3.23
CA GLU A 12 2.22 5.28 3.91
C GLU A 12 3.09 5.52 5.16
N GLU A 13 3.35 4.49 5.95
CA GLU A 13 4.17 4.60 7.16
C GLU A 13 5.64 4.89 6.83
N LEU A 14 6.15 4.28 5.76
CA LEU A 14 7.51 4.52 5.27
C LEU A 14 7.72 5.99 4.90
N LEU A 15 6.73 6.60 4.24
CA LEU A 15 6.76 8.00 3.84
C LEU A 15 6.67 8.93 5.05
N GLN A 16 5.75 8.65 5.99
CA GLN A 16 5.54 9.47 7.18
C GLN A 16 6.75 9.49 8.13
N ARG A 17 7.45 8.36 8.26
CA ARG A 17 8.61 8.21 9.13
C ARG A 17 9.95 8.51 8.44
N GLU A 18 9.93 8.88 7.16
CA GLU A 18 11.12 9.05 6.31
C GLU A 18 12.13 7.89 6.42
N MET A 19 11.62 6.66 6.49
CA MET A 19 12.48 5.48 6.68
C MET A 19 13.40 5.30 5.48
N THR A 20 14.65 4.92 5.73
CA THR A 20 15.57 4.52 4.67
C THR A 20 15.59 3.00 4.51
N LEU A 21 16.04 2.52 3.36
CA LEU A 21 16.23 1.09 3.13
C LEU A 21 17.15 0.47 4.19
N GLU A 22 18.21 1.17 4.57
CA GLU A 22 19.15 0.72 5.60
C GLU A 22 18.48 0.58 6.97
N MET A 23 17.67 1.57 7.39
CA MET A 23 16.92 1.50 8.65
C MET A 23 15.98 0.31 8.69
N ILE A 24 15.26 0.07 7.59
CA ILE A 24 14.33 -1.06 7.46
C ILE A 24 15.07 -2.39 7.53
N LEU A 25 16.20 -2.51 6.83
CA LEU A 25 17.01 -3.73 6.86
C LEU A 25 17.59 -4.01 8.25
N GLU A 26 18.07 -2.97 8.95
CA GLU A 26 18.54 -3.12 10.33
C GLU A 26 17.43 -3.54 11.28
N GLU A 27 16.25 -2.96 11.16
CA GLU A 27 15.08 -3.34 11.96
C GLU A 27 14.72 -4.82 11.75
N ILE A 28 14.63 -5.27 10.49
CA ILE A 28 14.34 -6.67 10.17
C ILE A 28 15.40 -7.59 10.77
N VAL A 29 16.68 -7.26 10.56
CA VAL A 29 17.79 -8.08 11.05
C VAL A 29 17.81 -8.14 12.57
N GLU A 30 17.58 -7.02 13.25
CA GLU A 30 17.53 -6.98 14.71
C GLU A 30 16.41 -7.86 15.23
N VAL A 31 15.21 -7.75 14.65
CA VAL A 31 14.06 -8.58 15.02
C VAL A 31 14.35 -10.06 14.80
N ILE A 32 15.00 -10.44 13.71
CA ILE A 32 15.41 -11.84 13.47
C ILE A 32 16.36 -12.34 14.56
N VAL A 33 17.40 -11.56 14.88
CA VAL A 33 18.43 -11.92 15.86
C VAL A 33 17.84 -12.01 17.26
N THR A 34 17.06 -11.00 17.68
CA THR A 34 16.35 -10.99 18.96
C THR A 34 15.41 -12.18 19.08
N ARG A 35 14.61 -12.47 18.06
CA ARG A 35 13.70 -13.64 18.06
C ARG A 35 14.45 -14.96 18.19
N HIS A 36 15.56 -15.11 17.46
CA HIS A 36 16.35 -16.33 17.48
C HIS A 36 17.01 -16.57 18.84
N HIS A 37 17.69 -15.56 19.38
CA HIS A 37 18.51 -15.71 20.58
C HIS A 37 17.74 -15.55 21.88
N ASP A 38 16.85 -14.56 21.96
CA ASP A 38 16.20 -14.20 23.22
C ASP A 38 14.88 -14.96 23.42
N TYR A 39 14.25 -15.41 22.33
CA TYR A 39 12.95 -16.10 22.36
C TYR A 39 12.97 -17.52 21.75
N CYS A 40 14.11 -18.00 21.24
CA CYS A 40 14.21 -19.29 20.56
C CYS A 40 13.20 -19.48 19.42
N LEU A 41 12.81 -18.39 18.74
CA LEU A 41 11.88 -18.41 17.61
C LEU A 41 12.65 -18.28 16.30
N HIS A 42 12.63 -19.34 15.50
CA HIS A 42 13.45 -19.45 14.29
C HIS A 42 12.69 -19.20 12.97
N ALA A 43 11.39 -18.92 13.05
CA ALA A 43 10.53 -18.62 11.91
C ALA A 43 9.75 -17.31 12.13
N GLY A 44 9.38 -16.65 11.04
CA GLY A 44 8.63 -15.41 11.06
C GLY A 44 8.05 -15.08 9.69
N VAL A 45 7.09 -14.16 9.66
CA VAL A 45 6.44 -13.70 8.44
C VAL A 45 6.55 -12.18 8.37
N ILE A 46 7.02 -11.69 7.22
CA ILE A 46 7.12 -10.26 6.94
C ILE A 46 6.16 -9.94 5.80
N MET A 47 5.31 -8.95 6.01
CA MET A 47 4.42 -8.42 4.98
C MET A 47 4.99 -7.12 4.44
N ILE A 48 5.02 -6.97 3.12
CA ILE A 48 5.54 -5.79 2.43
C ILE A 48 4.48 -5.34 1.43
N SER A 49 4.11 -4.06 1.47
CA SER A 49 3.17 -3.50 0.51
C SER A 49 3.75 -3.43 -0.90
N ASP A 50 2.91 -3.58 -1.92
CA ASP A 50 3.33 -3.51 -3.32
C ASP A 50 3.94 -2.15 -3.71
N ASP A 51 3.56 -1.10 -3.00
CA ASP A 51 4.08 0.26 -3.20
C ASP A 51 5.30 0.60 -2.33
N PHE A 52 5.92 -0.41 -1.69
CA PHE A 52 7.08 -0.25 -0.81
C PHE A 52 8.19 0.60 -1.44
N PHE A 53 8.73 0.19 -2.59
CA PHE A 53 9.81 0.92 -3.25
C PHE A 53 9.38 2.29 -3.78
N PRO A 54 8.26 2.41 -4.52
CA PRO A 54 7.76 3.72 -4.93
C PRO A 54 7.69 4.70 -3.75
N LYS A 55 7.14 4.28 -2.59
CA LYS A 55 7.01 5.14 -1.41
C LYS A 55 8.34 5.46 -0.74
N LEU A 56 9.24 4.48 -0.66
CA LEU A 56 10.57 4.67 -0.08
C LEU A 56 11.42 5.68 -0.87
N TYR A 57 11.32 5.63 -2.20
CA TYR A 57 12.10 6.50 -3.09
C TYR A 57 11.39 7.81 -3.43
N GLN A 58 10.06 7.89 -3.29
CA GLN A 58 9.27 9.09 -3.60
C GLN A 58 9.81 10.32 -2.87
N THR A 59 10.14 10.23 -1.58
CA THR A 59 10.67 11.36 -0.82
C THR A 59 12.02 11.87 -1.34
N ARG A 60 12.92 10.95 -1.71
CA ARG A 60 14.25 11.32 -2.23
C ARG A 60 14.18 11.82 -3.66
N LEU A 61 13.40 11.17 -4.54
CA LEU A 61 13.24 11.64 -5.91
C LEU A 61 12.52 12.98 -5.98
N LEU A 62 11.47 13.20 -5.18
CA LEU A 62 10.82 14.52 -5.14
C LEU A 62 11.81 15.61 -4.72
N ARG A 63 12.63 15.37 -3.69
CA ARG A 63 13.70 16.31 -3.28
C ARG A 63 14.76 16.54 -4.36
N LEU A 64 15.08 15.53 -5.17
CA LEU A 64 16.06 15.65 -6.26
C LEU A 64 15.48 16.37 -7.48
N LEU A 65 14.24 16.07 -7.86
CA LEU A 65 13.55 16.71 -8.98
C LEU A 65 13.29 18.20 -8.70
N ASP A 66 12.89 18.54 -7.46
CA ASP A 66 12.73 19.92 -7.01
C ASP A 66 14.06 20.71 -7.09
N LYS A 67 15.17 20.06 -6.72
CA LYS A 67 16.53 20.63 -6.88
C LYS A 67 16.98 20.78 -8.32
N MET A 68 16.49 19.95 -9.24
CA MET A 68 16.86 19.99 -10.66
C MET A 68 15.96 20.92 -11.49
N GLY A 69 14.94 21.55 -10.88
CA GLY A 69 14.04 22.47 -11.57
C GLY A 69 13.26 21.84 -12.73
N GLN A 70 13.20 20.50 -12.77
CA GLN A 70 12.68 19.74 -13.90
C GLN A 70 11.18 19.55 -13.75
N LYS A 71 10.40 20.01 -14.74
CA LYS A 71 8.95 19.83 -14.77
C LYS A 71 8.60 18.36 -14.91
N ARG A 72 7.52 18.01 -14.21
CA ARG A 72 6.98 16.69 -13.94
C ARG A 72 6.48 16.01 -15.23
N THR A 73 7.33 15.26 -15.89
CA THR A 73 6.99 14.33 -16.96
C THR A 73 7.65 13.02 -16.51
N ASP A 74 6.95 11.94 -16.19
CA ASP A 74 6.47 10.95 -17.15
C ASP A 74 5.66 9.89 -16.37
N GLY A 75 4.34 9.81 -16.59
CA GLY A 75 3.49 8.76 -16.01
C GLY A 75 2.02 9.18 -15.91
N ILE A 76 1.11 8.19 -15.80
CA ILE A 76 -0.29 8.43 -15.41
C ILE A 76 -0.22 9.11 -14.03
N ASP A 77 -0.72 10.34 -13.91
CA ASP A 77 -0.63 11.24 -12.74
C ASP A 77 0.72 11.94 -12.48
N GLY A 78 1.66 11.95 -13.45
CA GLY A 78 2.93 12.70 -13.33
C GLY A 78 3.91 12.13 -12.28
N LEU A 79 3.80 10.85 -11.93
CA LEU A 79 4.78 10.14 -11.12
C LEU A 79 5.69 9.31 -12.04
N PRO A 80 7.03 9.35 -11.86
CA PRO A 80 7.91 8.49 -12.63
C PRO A 80 7.50 7.03 -12.47
N THR A 81 7.29 6.34 -13.59
CA THR A 81 6.94 4.92 -13.58
C THR A 81 8.18 4.14 -13.15
N PHE A 82 8.23 3.74 -11.88
CA PHE A 82 9.28 2.84 -11.41
C PHE A 82 9.14 1.49 -12.10
N PRO A 83 10.24 0.90 -12.61
CA PRO A 83 10.19 -0.46 -13.13
C PRO A 83 9.67 -1.38 -12.03
N PHE A 84 8.77 -2.29 -12.41
CA PHE A 84 8.19 -3.25 -11.48
C PHE A 84 9.29 -4.07 -10.83
N MET A 85 9.47 -3.88 -9.52
CA MET A 85 10.41 -4.64 -8.71
C MET A 85 9.63 -5.52 -7.75
N GLU A 86 10.03 -6.79 -7.66
CA GLU A 86 9.55 -7.73 -6.65
C GLU A 86 10.18 -7.37 -5.31
N ALA A 87 9.50 -6.48 -4.56
CA ALA A 87 10.01 -5.91 -3.32
C ALA A 87 10.40 -6.99 -2.29
N GLU A 88 9.60 -8.04 -2.20
CA GLU A 88 9.82 -9.20 -1.34
C GLU A 88 11.14 -9.91 -1.66
N ARG A 89 11.47 -10.10 -2.93
CA ARG A 89 12.71 -10.78 -3.35
C ARG A 89 13.93 -9.92 -3.08
N VAL A 90 13.84 -8.63 -3.41
CA VAL A 90 14.94 -7.69 -3.20
C VAL A 90 15.23 -7.51 -1.71
N VAL A 91 14.20 -7.30 -0.89
CA VAL A 91 14.38 -7.16 0.56
C VAL A 91 14.91 -8.45 1.17
N ALA A 92 14.40 -9.63 0.79
CA ALA A 92 14.91 -10.91 1.28
C ALA A 92 16.40 -11.12 0.97
N ALA A 93 16.81 -10.82 -0.27
CA ALA A 93 18.22 -10.92 -0.68
C ALA A 93 19.12 -9.94 0.10
N LEU A 94 18.65 -8.72 0.34
CA LEU A 94 19.39 -7.71 1.10
C LEU A 94 19.52 -8.06 2.58
N VAL A 95 18.46 -8.61 3.20
CA VAL A 95 18.50 -9.09 4.60
C VAL A 95 19.50 -10.23 4.74
N ALA A 96 19.47 -11.23 3.84
CA ALA A 96 20.43 -12.33 3.85
C ALA A 96 21.88 -11.82 3.73
N ARG A 97 22.12 -10.87 2.83
CA ARG A 97 23.44 -10.22 2.69
C ARG A 97 23.83 -9.45 3.95
N ARG A 98 22.90 -8.73 4.58
CA ARG A 98 23.19 -7.94 5.79
C ARG A 98 23.52 -8.83 6.99
N LEU A 99 22.84 -9.97 7.15
CA LEU A 99 23.15 -10.96 8.18
C LEU A 99 24.56 -11.54 8.01
N ALA A 100 24.95 -11.85 6.77
CA ALA A 100 26.31 -12.32 6.47
C ALA A 100 27.38 -11.24 6.78
N LEU A 101 27.10 -9.98 6.48
CA LEU A 101 27.99 -8.86 6.84
C LEU A 101 28.10 -8.69 8.36
N ARG A 102 26.98 -8.72 9.11
CA ARG A 102 27.01 -8.67 10.58
C ARG A 102 27.84 -9.79 11.18
N GLY A 103 27.78 -11.00 10.60
CA GLY A 103 28.63 -12.13 11.01
C GLY A 103 30.12 -11.85 10.83
N LYS A 104 30.52 -11.21 9.72
CA LYS A 104 31.92 -10.78 9.49
C LYS A 104 32.37 -9.67 10.45
N GLU A 105 31.45 -8.79 10.83
CA GLU A 105 31.69 -7.72 11.81
C GLU A 105 31.77 -8.24 13.26
N GLY A 106 31.56 -9.54 13.51
CA GLY A 106 31.57 -10.14 14.85
C GLY A 106 30.35 -9.79 15.70
N LYS A 107 29.29 -9.25 15.11
CA LYS A 107 28.03 -8.93 15.80
C LYS A 107 27.15 -10.17 15.94
N ARG A 108 26.20 -10.12 16.89
CA ARG A 108 25.17 -11.17 17.05
C ARG A 108 24.46 -11.40 15.71
N THR A 109 24.49 -12.64 15.23
CA THR A 109 23.90 -13.07 13.96
C THR A 109 23.25 -14.44 14.12
N VAL A 110 22.60 -14.91 13.06
CA VAL A 110 22.07 -16.27 12.94
C VAL A 110 22.96 -17.10 12.02
N THR A 111 23.14 -18.37 12.34
CA THR A 111 24.02 -19.29 11.59
C THR A 111 23.41 -19.75 10.28
N CYS A 112 22.09 -19.94 10.25
CA CYS A 112 21.33 -20.31 9.06
C CYS A 112 20.12 -19.36 8.92
N PHE A 113 19.93 -18.82 7.71
CA PHE A 113 18.79 -17.99 7.37
C PHE A 113 18.28 -18.40 5.99
N GLU A 114 17.08 -19.00 5.96
CA GLU A 114 16.38 -19.37 4.74
C GLU A 114 15.21 -18.41 4.51
N GLN A 115 15.02 -18.04 3.24
CA GLN A 115 14.02 -17.07 2.83
C GLN A 115 13.13 -17.64 1.73
N HIS A 116 11.83 -17.37 1.84
CA HIS A 116 10.79 -17.85 0.94
C HIS A 116 9.92 -16.65 0.53
N PRO A 117 10.28 -15.94 -0.55
CA PRO A 117 9.58 -14.75 -0.98
C PRO A 117 8.36 -15.16 -1.80
N HIS A 118 7.18 -14.66 -1.42
CA HIS A 118 5.91 -14.96 -2.09
C HIS A 118 5.24 -13.66 -2.53
N SER A 119 4.86 -13.60 -3.81
CA SER A 119 4.04 -12.51 -4.35
C SER A 119 2.58 -12.95 -4.43
N LEU A 120 1.68 -12.20 -3.79
CA LEU A 120 0.23 -12.47 -3.83
C LEU A 120 -0.52 -11.56 -4.81
N ARG A 121 0.20 -10.74 -5.59
CA ARG A 121 -0.37 -9.69 -6.44
C ARG A 121 -1.40 -10.21 -7.45
N HIS A 122 -1.08 -11.31 -8.14
CA HIS A 122 -1.96 -11.87 -9.17
C HIS A 122 -3.18 -12.58 -8.60
N ILE A 123 -3.07 -13.14 -7.39
CA ILE A 123 -4.16 -13.88 -6.73
C ILE A 123 -5.29 -12.93 -6.32
N ALA A 124 -4.98 -11.66 -6.04
CA ALA A 124 -5.94 -10.68 -5.56
C ALA A 124 -6.84 -10.07 -6.66
N LEU A 125 -6.57 -10.30 -7.94
CA LEU A 125 -7.24 -9.58 -9.03
C LEU A 125 -8.62 -10.13 -9.39
N SER A 126 -8.80 -11.45 -9.38
CA SER A 126 -10.06 -12.08 -9.78
C SER A 126 -10.49 -13.26 -8.91
N PRO A 127 -10.50 -13.14 -7.56
CA PRO A 127 -11.12 -14.15 -6.71
C PRO A 127 -12.64 -14.15 -6.88
N MET A 128 -13.29 -15.26 -6.50
CA MET A 128 -14.75 -15.28 -6.36
C MET A 128 -15.18 -14.20 -5.35
N PRO A 129 -16.13 -13.31 -5.69
CA PRO A 129 -16.58 -12.25 -4.79
C PRO A 129 -17.18 -12.84 -3.50
N THR A 130 -16.96 -12.15 -2.39
CA THR A 130 -17.58 -12.52 -1.11
C THR A 130 -19.08 -12.20 -1.12
N VAL A 131 -19.83 -12.73 -0.15
CA VAL A 131 -21.25 -12.37 0.03
C VAL A 131 -21.43 -10.86 0.17
N LEU A 132 -20.49 -10.18 0.84
CA LEU A 132 -20.50 -8.73 0.97
C LEU A 132 -20.34 -8.05 -0.39
N ASP A 133 -19.36 -8.47 -1.19
CA ASP A 133 -19.09 -7.90 -2.52
C ASP A 133 -20.27 -8.11 -3.47
N CYS A 134 -20.89 -9.30 -3.46
CA CYS A 134 -22.08 -9.60 -4.25
C CYS A 134 -23.25 -8.68 -3.89
N LYS A 135 -23.55 -8.56 -2.59
CA LYS A 135 -24.63 -7.69 -2.11
C LYS A 135 -24.36 -6.23 -2.45
N LEU A 136 -23.14 -5.76 -2.19
CA LEU A 136 -22.73 -4.38 -2.47
C LEU A 136 -22.80 -4.07 -3.96
N GLY A 137 -22.26 -4.94 -4.82
CA GLY A 137 -22.31 -4.79 -6.27
C GLY A 137 -23.74 -4.74 -6.81
N TYR A 138 -24.61 -5.63 -6.30
CA TYR A 138 -26.03 -5.63 -6.66
C TYR A 138 -26.73 -4.32 -6.23
N SER A 139 -26.54 -3.88 -4.98
CA SER A 139 -27.13 -2.64 -4.48
C SER A 139 -26.63 -1.40 -5.24
N LEU A 140 -25.34 -1.32 -5.56
CA LEU A 140 -24.78 -0.21 -6.33
C LEU A 140 -25.37 -0.15 -7.75
N GLY A 141 -25.57 -1.31 -8.40
CA GLY A 141 -26.25 -1.39 -9.69
C GLY A 141 -27.69 -0.87 -9.64
N HIS A 142 -28.44 -1.21 -8.59
CA HIS A 142 -29.79 -0.67 -8.37
C HIS A 142 -29.81 0.84 -8.15
N VAL A 143 -28.88 1.37 -7.35
CA VAL A 143 -28.76 2.82 -7.13
C VAL A 143 -28.41 3.53 -8.44
N ALA A 144 -27.49 2.97 -9.23
CA ALA A 144 -27.16 3.53 -10.55
C ALA A 144 -28.37 3.52 -11.50
N GLY A 145 -29.15 2.43 -11.51
CA GLY A 145 -30.40 2.34 -12.28
C GLY A 145 -31.40 3.42 -11.89
N ALA A 146 -31.64 3.62 -10.59
CA ALA A 146 -32.53 4.65 -10.09
C ALA A 146 -32.06 6.08 -10.44
N LEU A 147 -30.74 6.33 -10.43
CA LEU A 147 -30.18 7.62 -10.86
C LEU A 147 -30.41 7.89 -12.35
N ILE A 148 -30.26 6.87 -13.20
CA ILE A 148 -30.52 6.95 -14.64
C ILE A 148 -32.01 7.21 -14.88
N GLU A 149 -32.90 6.50 -14.19
CA GLU A 149 -34.35 6.70 -14.29
C GLU A 149 -34.77 8.13 -13.93
N GLN A 150 -34.13 8.72 -12.92
CA GLN A 150 -34.36 10.10 -12.49
C GLN A 150 -33.58 11.15 -13.32
N GLN A 151 -32.90 10.73 -14.39
CA GLN A 151 -32.09 11.59 -15.28
C GLN A 151 -31.02 12.40 -14.53
N GLN A 152 -30.51 11.88 -13.41
CA GLN A 152 -29.46 12.51 -12.63
C GLN A 152 -28.08 12.15 -13.20
N THR A 153 -27.29 13.17 -13.57
CA THR A 153 -25.93 13.00 -14.12
C THR A 153 -24.86 13.58 -13.20
N GLY A 154 -23.62 13.11 -13.35
CA GLY A 154 -22.49 13.59 -12.54
C GLY A 154 -22.50 13.11 -11.09
N TYR A 155 -23.24 12.05 -10.79
CA TYR A 155 -23.27 11.41 -9.47
C TYR A 155 -22.61 10.03 -9.50
N MET A 156 -21.91 9.68 -8.42
CA MET A 156 -21.40 8.34 -8.14
C MET A 156 -22.43 7.60 -7.26
N ALA A 157 -22.87 6.42 -7.71
CA ALA A 157 -23.71 5.53 -6.92
C ALA A 157 -22.94 5.05 -5.68
N ASN A 158 -23.59 5.08 -4.51
CA ASN A 158 -22.99 4.68 -3.26
C ASN A 158 -24.02 4.08 -2.30
N VAL A 159 -23.54 3.38 -1.27
CA VAL A 159 -24.36 2.81 -0.20
C VAL A 159 -23.69 3.14 1.14
N ARG A 160 -24.47 3.61 2.12
CA ARG A 160 -24.01 3.82 3.50
C ARG A 160 -24.46 2.68 4.41
N ASN A 161 -23.81 2.60 5.57
CA ASN A 161 -24.08 1.59 6.60
C ASN A 161 -23.72 0.16 6.20
N ILE A 162 -22.68 -0.03 5.39
CA ILE A 162 -22.22 -1.36 4.91
C ILE A 162 -21.83 -2.29 6.07
N GLN A 163 -21.47 -1.72 7.23
CA GLN A 163 -21.20 -2.47 8.46
C GLN A 163 -22.42 -3.11 9.11
N LYS A 164 -23.65 -2.71 8.72
CA LYS A 164 -24.91 -3.29 9.22
C LYS A 164 -25.41 -4.38 8.27
N ASP A 165 -26.50 -5.03 8.66
CA ASP A 165 -27.22 -5.93 7.79
C ASP A 165 -27.75 -5.21 6.54
N THR A 166 -27.89 -5.98 5.46
CA THR A 166 -28.21 -5.47 4.11
C THR A 166 -29.53 -4.70 4.06
N ILE A 167 -30.45 -4.99 4.97
CA ILE A 167 -31.75 -4.30 5.06
C ILE A 167 -31.64 -2.87 5.60
N ASP A 168 -30.60 -2.59 6.40
CA ASP A 168 -30.33 -1.28 7.00
C ASP A 168 -29.40 -0.41 6.13
N TRP A 169 -29.01 -0.92 4.97
CA TRP A 169 -28.17 -0.21 4.02
C TRP A 169 -28.94 0.96 3.42
N GLN A 170 -28.29 2.12 3.38
CA GLN A 170 -28.91 3.33 2.86
C GLN A 170 -28.34 3.66 1.48
N PRO A 171 -29.14 3.59 0.40
CA PRO A 171 -28.69 4.02 -0.92
C PRO A 171 -28.44 5.53 -0.93
N CYS A 172 -27.35 5.96 -1.56
CA CYS A 172 -27.05 7.38 -1.73
C CYS A 172 -26.27 7.67 -3.01
N ALA A 173 -26.20 8.94 -3.38
CA ALA A 173 -25.47 9.42 -4.54
C ALA A 173 -24.51 10.52 -4.12
N ILE A 174 -23.26 10.45 -4.57
CA ILE A 174 -22.21 11.44 -4.26
C ILE A 174 -21.95 12.27 -5.53
N PRO A 175 -22.13 13.61 -5.50
CA PRO A 175 -21.78 14.45 -6.64
C PRO A 175 -20.28 14.35 -6.95
N LEU A 176 -19.92 14.01 -8.18
CA LEU A 176 -18.51 13.86 -8.60
C LEU A 176 -17.72 15.15 -8.43
N ALA A 177 -18.34 16.31 -8.63
CA ALA A 177 -17.71 17.62 -8.42
C ALA A 177 -17.17 17.81 -6.99
N ARG A 178 -17.79 17.18 -5.98
CA ARG A 178 -17.32 17.23 -4.59
C ARG A 178 -16.07 16.37 -4.34
N LEU A 179 -15.70 15.53 -5.31
CA LEU A 179 -14.52 14.69 -5.28
C LEU A 179 -13.37 15.28 -6.12
N LEU A 180 -13.49 16.51 -6.64
CA LEU A 180 -12.49 17.17 -7.48
C LEU A 180 -11.91 18.44 -6.80
N LYS A 181 -10.64 18.72 -7.06
CA LYS A 181 -9.90 19.93 -6.65
C LYS A 181 -9.21 20.56 -7.88
N PRO A 182 -8.93 21.86 -7.88
CA PRO A 182 -8.09 22.45 -8.91
C PRO A 182 -6.66 21.90 -8.86
N SER A 183 -6.08 21.60 -10.03
CA SER A 183 -4.67 21.23 -10.19
C SER A 183 -3.75 22.41 -9.83
N PRO A 184 -2.59 22.16 -9.20
CA PRO A 184 -1.57 23.19 -9.04
C PRO A 184 -0.93 23.63 -10.37
N ASP A 185 -0.97 22.79 -11.41
CA ASP A 185 -0.24 22.96 -12.67
C ASP A 185 -1.09 23.60 -13.80
N GLY A 186 -2.35 23.95 -13.55
CA GLY A 186 -3.21 24.60 -14.55
C GLY A 186 -4.71 24.61 -14.23
N PRO A 187 -5.59 24.97 -15.20
CA PRO A 187 -7.03 25.07 -15.00
C PRO A 187 -7.75 23.71 -14.95
N GLN A 188 -7.00 22.60 -14.95
CA GLN A 188 -7.56 21.25 -14.94
C GLN A 188 -8.03 20.87 -13.53
N LEU A 189 -9.15 20.13 -13.46
CA LEU A 189 -9.63 19.56 -12.20
C LEU A 189 -8.98 18.18 -12.00
N GLU A 190 -8.32 18.01 -10.87
CA GLU A 190 -7.77 16.73 -10.43
C GLU A 190 -8.72 16.10 -9.39
N PRO A 191 -8.80 14.76 -9.31
CA PRO A 191 -9.43 14.10 -8.18
C PRO A 191 -8.83 14.61 -6.85
N ILE A 192 -9.67 14.83 -5.83
CA ILE A 192 -9.27 15.11 -4.44
C ILE A 192 -8.44 13.96 -3.87
N ALA A 193 -8.34 12.83 -4.57
CA ALA A 193 -7.55 11.65 -4.26
C ALA A 193 -6.12 11.95 -3.75
N LYS A 194 -6.02 12.34 -2.49
CA LYS A 194 -5.12 11.64 -1.59
C LYS A 194 -5.75 10.26 -1.46
N ARG A 195 -5.09 9.22 -1.98
CA ARG A 195 -5.33 7.84 -1.52
C ARG A 195 -5.53 7.93 -0.01
N ARG A 196 -6.70 7.51 0.48
CA ARG A 196 -7.11 7.70 1.87
C ARG A 196 -6.00 7.11 2.74
N GLN A 197 -5.17 7.97 3.31
CA GLN A 197 -4.03 7.55 4.10
C GLN A 197 -4.59 6.85 5.33
N LEU A 198 -4.02 5.69 5.67
CA LEU A 198 -4.36 4.97 6.88
C LEU A 198 -4.05 5.89 8.08
N ASN A 199 -5.08 6.50 8.65
CA ASN A 199 -4.95 7.12 9.96
C ASN A 199 -4.91 5.99 10.99
N LYS A 200 -3.80 5.88 11.74
CA LYS A 200 -3.76 5.01 12.92
C LYS A 200 -4.85 5.49 13.89
N GLN A 201 -5.86 4.67 14.12
CA GLN A 201 -6.72 4.74 15.30
C GLN A 201 -6.10 3.87 16.39
#